data_AF-A0A927HYQ4-F1
#
_entry.id   AF-A0A927HYQ4-F1
#
_cell.length_a   1.000
_cell.length_b   1.000
_cell.length_c   1.000
_cell.angle_alpha   90.00
_cell.angle_beta   90.00
_cell.angle_gamma   90.00
#
_symmetry.space_group_name_H-M   'P 1'
#
loop_
_entity.id
_entity.type
_entity.pdbx_description
1 polymer ?
#
loop_
_entity_poly.entity_id
_entity_poly.type
_entity_poly.pdbx_seq_one_letter_code
_entity_poly.pdbx_strand_id
1 'polypeptide(L)' 'MDEDRIKRIARAMCRAARIDPDKPAGNKGPFTMSMQAPGHESPQPAWMLFRQEAARFAARNRDIAQTL' A
#
# COMPACT_ATOMS: atom_id res chain seq x y z
N MET A 1 -2.33 15.80 1.54
CA MET A 1 -1.14 15.84 2.42
C MET A 1 -0.87 14.48 3.07
N ASP A 2 -1.71 13.96 3.98
CA ASP A 2 -1.48 12.62 4.55
C ASP A 2 -1.73 11.48 3.56
N GLU A 3 -2.71 11.59 2.66
CA GLU A 3 -2.99 10.51 1.72
C GLU A 3 -1.87 10.29 0.69
N ASP A 4 -1.26 11.34 0.17
CA ASP A 4 -0.11 11.23 -0.76
C ASP A 4 1.12 10.62 -0.08
N ARG A 5 1.28 10.91 1.21
CA ARG A 5 2.32 10.33 2.06
C ARG A 5 2.06 8.85 2.31
N ILE A 6 0.82 8.47 2.64
CA ILE A 6 0.40 7.08 2.81
C ILE A 6 0.63 6.31 1.51
N LYS A 7 0.27 6.88 0.35
CA LYS A 7 0.54 6.29 -0.97
C LYS A 7 2.03 6.07 -1.20
N ARG A 8 2.90 7.06 -0.91
CA ARG A 8 4.37 6.90 -1.05
C ARG A 8 4.93 5.78 -0.18
N ILE A 9 4.55 5.75 1.10
CA ILE A 9 5.00 4.71 2.05
C ILE A 9 4.50 3.33 1.60
N ALA A 10 3.23 3.22 1.23
CA ALA A 10 2.66 1.97 0.74
C ALA A 10 3.36 1.47 -0.53
N ARG A 11 3.69 2.37 -1.48
CA ARG A 11 4.49 2.02 -2.66
C ARG A 11 5.90 1.55 -2.31
N ALA A 12 6.54 2.20 -1.33
CA ALA A 12 7.85 1.78 -0.84
C ALA A 12 7.79 0.39 -0.19
N MET A 13 6.73 0.10 0.58
CA MET A 13 6.49 -1.22 1.18
C MET A 13 6.27 -2.29 0.10
N CYS A 14 5.51 -2.02 -0.96
CA CYS A 14 5.39 -2.93 -2.09
C CYS A 14 6.75 -3.26 -2.71
N ARG A 15 7.57 -2.23 -2.98
CA ARG A 15 8.90 -2.42 -3.57
C ARG A 15 9.81 -3.25 -2.66
N ALA A 16 9.76 -3.02 -1.34
CA ALA A 16 10.49 -3.83 -0.37
C ALA A 16 10.04 -5.30 -0.37
N ALA A 17 8.75 -5.56 -0.57
CA ALA A 17 8.17 -6.90 -0.73
C ALA A 17 8.36 -7.50 -2.13
N ARG A 18 9.10 -6.83 -3.04
CA ARG A 18 9.28 -7.21 -4.46
C ARG A 18 7.96 -7.31 -5.25
N ILE A 19 6.96 -6.51 -4.83
CA ILE A 19 5.65 -6.38 -5.47
C ILE A 19 5.63 -5.06 -6.26
N ASP A 20 5.10 -5.10 -7.48
CA ASP A 20 4.89 -3.90 -8.29
C ASP A 20 3.66 -3.14 -7.75
N PRO A 21 3.83 -1.91 -7.21
CA PRO A 21 2.77 -1.19 -6.51
C PRO A 21 1.60 -0.74 -7.39
N ASP A 22 1.88 -0.45 -8.67
CA ASP A 22 0.89 0.11 -9.60
C ASP A 22 0.23 -1.01 -10.44
N LYS A 23 0.79 -2.22 -10.42
CA LYS A 23 0.09 -3.40 -10.94
C LYS A 23 -0.98 -3.86 -9.96
N PRO A 24 -2.08 -4.46 -10.47
CA PRO A 24 -3.03 -5.14 -9.62
C PRO A 24 -2.26 -6.15 -8.77
N ALA A 25 -2.64 -6.29 -7.50
CA ALA A 25 -2.13 -7.35 -6.65
C ALA A 25 -2.48 -8.70 -7.28
N GLY A 26 -1.60 -9.20 -8.15
CA GLY A 26 -1.79 -10.44 -8.84
C GLY A 26 -1.88 -11.54 -7.79
N ASN A 27 -2.92 -12.37 -7.87
CA ASN A 27 -3.10 -13.60 -7.11
C ASN A 27 -1.95 -14.59 -7.36
N LYS A 28 -0.72 -14.26 -6.95
CA LYS A 28 0.48 -15.11 -7.08
C LYS A 28 1.23 -15.12 -5.76
N GLY A 29 0.59 -15.70 -4.74
CA GLY A 29 1.21 -16.03 -3.46
C GLY A 29 0.18 -16.62 -2.49
N PRO A 30 0.58 -17.48 -1.54
CA PRO A 30 -0.32 -18.09 -0.54
C PRO A 30 -0.93 -17.06 0.43
N PHE A 31 -0.45 -15.82 0.41
CA PHE A 31 -1.04 -14.69 1.10
C PHE A 31 -2.07 -13.98 0.19
N THR A 32 -3.07 -14.71 -0.28
CA THR A 32 -4.27 -14.07 -0.86
C THR A 32 -5.07 -13.45 0.29
N MET A 33 -4.61 -12.30 0.79
CA MET A 33 -5.51 -11.41 1.52
C MET A 33 -6.45 -10.81 0.49
N SER A 34 -7.60 -11.46 0.34
CA SER A 34 -8.79 -10.97 -0.33
C SER A 34 -9.31 -9.72 0.40
N MET A 35 -8.56 -8.63 0.40
CA MET A 35 -9.06 -7.30 0.77
C MET A 35 -9.69 -6.66 -0.45
N GLN A 36 -10.67 -7.34 -1.06
CA GLN A 36 -11.60 -6.66 -1.94
C GLN A 36 -12.50 -5.84 -1.01
N ALA A 37 -12.17 -4.56 -0.83
CA ALA A 37 -13.05 -3.65 -0.10
C ALA A 37 -14.40 -3.61 -0.84
N PRO A 38 -15.55 -3.69 -0.15
CA PRO A 38 -16.84 -3.64 -0.81
C PRO A 38 -16.96 -2.35 -1.62
N GLY A 39 -17.20 -2.45 -2.93
CA GLY A 39 -17.42 -1.30 -3.83
C GLY A 39 -16.38 -1.04 -4.92
N HIS A 40 -15.34 -1.87 -5.09
CA HIS A 40 -14.40 -1.76 -6.21
C HIS A 40 -14.58 -2.87 -7.27
N GLU A 41 -15.12 -2.51 -8.44
CA GLU A 41 -15.29 -3.39 -9.61
C GLU A 41 -13.96 -3.73 -10.33
N SER A 42 -12.89 -2.97 -10.06
CA SER A 42 -11.57 -3.18 -10.66
C SER A 42 -10.55 -3.71 -9.66
N PRO A 43 -9.54 -4.50 -10.12
CA PRO A 43 -8.53 -5.04 -9.22
C PRO A 43 -7.72 -3.90 -8.60
N GLN A 44 -7.70 -3.85 -7.27
CA GLN A 44 -7.01 -2.81 -6.55
C GLN A 44 -5.49 -2.90 -6.80
N PRO A 45 -4.81 -1.75 -6.98
CA PRO A 45 -3.37 -1.71 -7.11
C PRO A 45 -2.70 -2.22 -5.84
N ALA A 46 -1.55 -2.88 -5.98
CA ALA A 46 -0.92 -3.58 -4.87
C ALA A 46 -0.54 -2.69 -3.68
N TRP A 47 -0.33 -1.38 -3.89
CA TRP A 47 -0.11 -0.44 -2.79
C TRP A 47 -1.27 -0.38 -1.80
N MET A 48 -2.51 -0.67 -2.22
CA MET A 48 -3.66 -0.66 -1.32
C MET A 48 -3.58 -1.77 -0.25
N LEU A 49 -2.86 -2.86 -0.52
CA LEU A 49 -2.61 -3.92 0.46
C LEU A 49 -1.90 -3.41 1.71
N PHE A 50 -1.03 -2.41 1.56
CA PHE A 50 -0.23 -1.84 2.64
C PHE A 50 -0.78 -0.49 3.10
N ARG A 51 -1.97 -0.06 2.66
CA ARG A 51 -2.52 1.26 2.98
C ARG A 51 -2.72 1.45 4.48
N GLN A 52 -3.21 0.43 5.19
CA GLN A 52 -3.47 0.50 6.63
C GLN A 52 -2.15 0.61 7.42
N GLU A 53 -1.15 -0.19 7.08
CA GLU A 53 0.19 -0.19 7.67
C GLU A 53 0.91 1.12 7.37
N ALA A 54 0.81 1.62 6.14
CA ALA A 54 1.36 2.90 5.73
C ALA A 54 0.69 4.07 6.48
N ALA A 55 -0.62 4.02 6.72
CA ALA A 55 -1.33 5.00 7.54
C ALA A 55 -0.84 5.00 8.99
N ARG A 56 -0.73 3.82 9.60
CA ARG A 56 -0.18 3.67 10.95
C ARG A 56 1.27 4.16 11.04
N PHE A 57 2.08 3.87 10.03
CA PHE A 57 3.47 4.30 9.96
C PHE A 57 3.59 5.82 9.80
N ALA A 58 2.80 6.42 8.91
CA ALA A 58 2.75 7.87 8.70
C ALA A 58 2.32 8.61 9.96
N ALA A 59 1.32 8.08 10.68
CA ALA A 59 0.84 8.65 11.93
C ALA A 59 1.89 8.57 13.05
N ARG A 60 2.64 7.46 13.14
CA ARG A 60 3.69 7.27 14.16
C ARG A 60 4.97 8.04 13.87
N ASN A 61 5.30 8.25 12.60
CA ASN A 61 6.60 8.79 12.20
C ASN A 61 6.43 10.12 11.44
N ARG A 62 5.74 11.10 12.04
CA ARG A 62 5.38 12.35 11.36
C ARG A 62 6.57 13.08 10.74
N ASP A 63 7.77 12.99 11.32
CA ASP A 63 9.00 13.61 10.83
C ASP A 63 9.75 12.84 9.71
N ILE A 64 9.61 11.51 9.63
CA ILE A 64 10.53 10.69 8.81
C ILE A 64 10.21 10.73 7.30
N ALA A 65 8.97 11.03 6.90
CA ALA A 65 8.58 10.99 5.49
C ALA A 65 8.67 12.33 4.75
N GLN A 66 9.30 13.36 5.35
CA GLN A 66 9.60 14.60 4.64
C GLN A 66 10.82 14.47 3.72
N THR A 67 11.61 13.41 3.90
CA THR A 67 12.92 13.20 3.25
C THR A 67 12.93 12.08 2.20
N LEU A 68 11.78 11.43 1.93
CA LEU A 68 11.63 10.30 0.98
C LEU A 68 10.79 10.68 -0.24
#